data_AF-A0A3B8X9T5-F1
#
_entry.id   AF-A0A3B8X9T5-F1
#
_cell.length_a   1.000
_cell.length_b   1.000
_cell.length_c   1.000
_cell.angle_alpha   90.00
_cell.angle_beta   90.00
_cell.angle_gamma   90.00
#
_symmetry.space_group_name_H-M   'P 1'
#
loop_
_entity.id
_entity.type
_entity.pdbx_description
1 polymer ?
#
loop_
_entity_poly.entity_id
_entity_poly.type
_entity_poly.pdbx_seq_one_letter_code
_entity_poly.pdbx_strand_id
1 'polypeptide(L)' 'VFADEAGRMNLSLEDVKGSALIVSQFTLFADLSRGRRPSLLKAGDPKRAQELYLEFVQRFRERGIE' A
#
# COMPACT_ATOMS: atom_id res chain seq x y z
N VAL A 1 5.06 -8.91 5.97
CA VAL A 1 5.15 -9.83 7.13
C VAL A 1 6.14 -10.91 6.78
N PHE A 2 7.05 -11.26 7.69
CA PHE A 2 8.14 -12.21 7.44
C PHE A 2 8.28 -13.20 8.60
N ALA A 3 8.81 -14.38 8.30
CA ALA A 3 8.96 -15.45 9.28
C ALA A 3 10.18 -15.22 10.21
N ASP A 4 10.03 -15.53 11.49
CA ASP A 4 11.11 -15.65 12.46
C ASP A 4 11.81 -17.02 12.36
N GLU A 5 12.82 -17.25 13.20
CA GLU A 5 13.58 -18.51 13.25
C GLU A 5 12.71 -19.74 13.60
N ALA A 6 11.56 -19.54 14.25
CA ALA A 6 10.59 -20.58 14.55
C ALA A 6 9.52 -20.75 13.45
N GLY A 7 9.67 -20.06 12.32
CA GLY A 7 8.74 -20.11 11.18
C GLY A 7 7.45 -19.32 11.37
N ARG A 8 7.36 -18.47 12.41
CA ARG A 8 6.16 -17.67 12.71
C ARG A 8 6.27 -16.27 12.10
N MET A 9 5.16 -15.71 11.62
CA MET A 9 5.12 -14.44 10.90
C MET A 9 5.23 -13.20 11.82
N ASN A 10 6.33 -13.10 12.57
CA ASN A 10 6.55 -12.09 13.60
C ASN A 10 7.42 -10.91 13.17
N LEU A 11 8.13 -11.01 12.04
CA LEU A 11 9.07 -9.98 11.61
C LEU A 11 8.39 -8.96 10.67
N SER A 12 8.71 -7.69 10.89
CA SER A 12 8.35 -6.58 10.02
C SER A 12 9.30 -6.48 8.81
N LEU A 13 9.01 -5.55 7.90
CA LEU A 13 9.91 -5.24 6.77
C LEU A 13 11.25 -4.67 7.24
N GLU A 14 11.24 -3.88 8.31
CA GLU A 14 12.45 -3.26 8.87
C GLU A 14 13.35 -4.30 9.53
N ASP A 15 12.77 -5.26 10.26
CA ASP A 15 13.52 -6.33 10.92
C ASP A 15 14.32 -7.18 9.92
N VAL A 16 13.77 -7.38 8.72
CA VAL A 16 14.42 -8.14 7.65
C VAL A 16 15.24 -7.26 6.70
N LYS A 17 15.33 -5.95 6.95
CA LYS A 17 16.04 -4.98 6.09
C LYS A 17 15.64 -5.09 4.61
N GLY A 18 14.34 -5.29 4.36
CA GLY A 18 13.79 -5.41 3.02
C GLY A 18 13.48 -4.07 2.37
N SER A 19 13.17 -4.10 1.08
CA SER A 19 12.75 -2.94 0.28
C SER A 19 11.24 -3.00 -0.03
N ALA A 20 10.65 -1.87 -0.43
CA ALA A 20 9.23 -1.77 -0.75
C ALA A 20 8.99 -1.34 -2.21
N LEU A 21 8.20 -2.13 -2.95
CA LEU A 21 7.61 -1.69 -4.22
C LEU A 21 6.22 -1.11 -3.96
N ILE A 22 6.09 0.21 -4.14
CA ILE A 22 4.83 0.94 -3.91
C ILE A 22 4.22 1.31 -5.27
N VAL A 23 2.98 0.89 -5.51
CA VAL A 23 2.24 1.13 -6.77
C VAL A 23 0.89 1.76 -6.45
N SER A 24 0.57 2.89 -7.10
CA SER A 24 -0.74 3.53 -6.97
C SER A 24 -1.86 2.63 -7.53
N GLN A 25 -2.88 2.32 -6.72
CA GLN A 25 -3.95 1.39 -7.10
C GLN A 25 -5.34 1.87 -6.64
N PHE A 26 -5.95 2.80 -7.39
CA PHE A 26 -7.27 3.35 -7.05
C PHE A 26 -8.42 2.32 -7.12
N THR A 27 -8.26 1.24 -7.88
CA THR A 27 -9.29 0.20 -8.02
C THR A 27 -9.53 -0.59 -6.74
N LEU A 28 -8.65 -0.49 -5.73
CA LEU A 28 -8.89 -1.07 -4.41
C LEU A 28 -10.11 -0.45 -3.71
N PHE A 29 -10.51 0.77 -4.10
CA PHE A 29 -11.73 1.42 -3.63
C PHE A 29 -12.97 1.07 -4.48
N ALA A 30 -12.85 0.12 -5.41
CA ALA A 30 -13.98 -0.32 -6.19
C ALA A 30 -15.09 -0.92 -5.32
N ASP A 31 -16.31 -0.42 -5.50
CA ASP A 31 -17.51 -1.05 -4.97
C ASP A 31 -17.99 -2.11 -5.96
N LEU A 32 -17.97 -3.37 -5.51
CA LEU A 32 -18.35 -4.56 -6.27
C LEU A 32 -19.72 -5.12 -5.83
N SER A 33 -20.46 -4.41 -4.97
CA SER A 33 -21.73 -4.91 -4.41
C SER A 33 -22.87 -4.98 -5.43
N ARG A 34 -22.76 -4.32 -6.59
CA ARG A 34 -23.82 -4.23 -7.61
C ARG A 34 -23.30 -4.52 -9.01
N GLY A 35 -23.91 -5.51 -9.68
CA GLY A 35 -23.69 -5.80 -11.09
C GLY A 35 -22.29 -6.36 -11.41
N ARG A 36 -21.89 -6.27 -12.68
CA ARG A 36 -20.60 -6.78 -13.19
C ARG A 36 -19.55 -5.69 -13.45
N ARG A 37 -19.94 -4.41 -13.36
CA ARG A 37 -19.04 -3.26 -13.56
C ARG A 37 -18.70 -2.66 -12.19
N PRO A 38 -17.41 -2.65 -11.80
CA PRO A 38 -16.97 -1.97 -10.58
C PRO A 38 -17.36 -0.49 -10.59
N SER A 39 -17.91 0.00 -9.48
CA SER A 39 -18.12 1.44 -9.27
C SER A 39 -16.94 2.03 -8.52
N LEU A 40 -16.45 3.19 -8.96
CA LEU A 40 -15.26 3.85 -8.40
C LEU A 40 -15.59 5.18 -7.72
N LEU A 41 -16.88 5.43 -7.47
CA LEU A 41 -17.36 6.68 -6.84
C LEU A 41 -16.77 6.92 -5.44
N LYS A 42 -16.29 5.87 -4.77
CA LYS A 42 -15.64 5.95 -3.45
C LYS A 42 -14.13 6.24 -3.55
N ALA A 43 -13.53 6.18 -4.75
CA ALA A 43 -12.15 6.58 -4.93
C ALA A 43 -12.05 8.11 -4.75
N GLY A 44 -11.00 8.56 -4.05
CA GLY A 44 -10.77 9.98 -3.81
C GLY A 44 -10.45 10.76 -5.10
N ASP A 45 -10.40 12.09 -4.97
CA ASP A 45 -9.97 12.98 -6.06
C ASP A 45 -8.55 12.60 -6.56
N PRO A 46 -8.32 12.49 -7.88
CA PRO A 46 -7.04 12.05 -8.43
C PRO A 46 -5.85 12.93 -8.04
N LYS A 47 -6.04 14.26 -7.97
CA LYS A 47 -4.97 15.19 -7.60
C LYS A 47 -4.59 15.01 -6.14
N ARG A 48 -5.59 14.96 -5.25
CA ARG A 48 -5.34 14.70 -3.82
C ARG A 48 -4.74 13.31 -3.60
N ALA A 49 -5.18 12.30 -4.35
CA ALA A 49 -4.64 10.95 -4.26
C ALA A 49 -3.15 10.89 -4.67
N GLN A 50 -2.76 11.64 -5.71
CA GLN A 50 -1.36 11.73 -6.13
C GLN A 50 -0.48 12.39 -5.06
N GLU A 51 -0.94 13.47 -4.43
CA GLU A 51 -0.23 14.12 -3.31
C GLU A 51 0.00 13.15 -2.16
N LEU A 52 -1.06 12.45 -1.74
CA LEU A 52 -1.00 11.47 -0.65
C LEU A 52 -0.11 10.28 -1.00
N TYR A 53 -0.13 9.82 -2.26
CA TYR A 53 0.74 8.76 -2.74
C TYR A 53 2.22 9.16 -2.62
N LEU A 54 2.58 10.36 -3.06
CA LEU A 54 3.96 10.85 -2.96
C LEU A 54 4.39 11.04 -1.49
N GLU A 55 3.49 11.55 -0.64
CA GLU A 55 3.75 11.65 0.81
C GLU A 55 3.98 10.26 1.43
N PHE A 56 3.16 9.27 1.05
CA PHE A 56 3.29 7.90 1.52
C PHE A 56 4.65 7.28 1.12
N VAL A 57 5.08 7.45 -0.13
CA VAL A 57 6.41 7.02 -0.60
C VAL A 57 7.51 7.70 0.20
N GLN A 58 7.38 9.01 0.45
CA GLN A 58 8.37 9.77 1.21
C GLN A 58 8.53 9.25 2.64
N ARG A 59 7.44 8.88 3.31
CA ARG A 59 7.47 8.29 4.67
C ARG A 59 8.23 6.97 4.74
N PHE A 60 8.25 6.17 3.67
CA PHE A 60 9.06 4.95 3.61
C PHE A 60 10.55 5.28 3.53
N ARG A 61 10.91 6.24 2.67
CA ARG A 61 12.29 6.71 2.55
C ARG A 61 12.85 7.30 3.84
N GLU A 62 12.03 8.06 4.57
CA GLU A 62 12.39 8.61 5.89
C GLU A 62 12.71 7.54 6.93
N ARG A 63 12.15 6.34 6.77
CA ARG A 63 12.43 5.16 7.62
C ARG A 63 13.62 4.34 7.10
N GLY A 64 14.31 4.79 6.05
CA GLY A 64 15.43 4.08 5.44
C GLY A 64 15.02 2.86 4.61
N ILE A 65 13.74 2.78 4.20
CA ILE A 65 13.24 1.73 3.33
C ILE A 65 13.36 2.22 1.88
N GLU A 66 14.11 1.47 1.06
CA GLU A 66 14.24 1.71 -0.39
C GLU A 66 12.97 1.38 -1.18
#